data_AF-Q4SRI4-F1
#
_entry.id   AF-Q4SRI4-F1
#
_cell.length_a   1.000
_cell.length_b   1.000
_cell.length_c   1.000
_cell.angle_alpha   90.00
_cell.angle_beta   90.00
_cell.angle_gamma   90.00
#
_symmetry.space_group_name_H-M   'P 1'
#
loop_
_entity.id
_entity.type
_entity.pdbx_description
1 polymer ?
#
loop_
_entity_poly.entity_id
_entity_poly.type
_entity_poly.pdbx_seq_one_letter_code
_entity_poly.pdbx_strand_id
1 'polypeptide(L)'
;MSGLSSYAVRMARLSAQIFGEVVNPADSRSLKVVQLFQELPLAKRKERRTRRLQGGDLRLRKLRGKGKPKKGEGKRATKKK
;
A
#
# COMPACT_ATOMS: atom_id res chain seq x y z
N MET A 1 -24.16 29.31 -5.56
CA MET A 1 -23.41 30.46 -6.16
C MET A 1 -24.24 31.75 -6.25
N SER A 2 -25.41 31.85 -5.60
CA SER A 2 -26.32 33.00 -5.69
C SER A 2 -25.84 34.26 -4.95
N GLY A 3 -24.66 34.24 -4.33
CA GLY A 3 -24.04 35.38 -3.64
C GLY A 3 -22.83 36.00 -4.35
N LEU A 4 -22.42 35.47 -5.51
CA LEU A 4 -21.28 36.01 -6.27
C LEU A 4 -21.77 36.80 -7.49
N SER A 5 -21.05 37.87 -7.85
CA SER A 5 -21.31 38.63 -9.07
C SER A 5 -21.28 37.74 -10.31
N SER A 6 -22.14 38.02 -11.30
CA SER A 6 -22.20 37.23 -12.53
C SER A 6 -20.85 37.15 -13.25
N TYR A 7 -20.03 38.19 -13.13
CA TYR A 7 -18.66 38.22 -13.67
C TYR A 7 -17.73 37.23 -12.95
N ALA A 8 -17.80 37.17 -11.62
CA ALA A 8 -16.97 36.27 -10.82
C ALA A 8 -17.25 34.80 -11.16
N VAL A 9 -18.52 34.45 -11.41
CA VAL A 9 -18.91 33.10 -11.84
C VAL A 9 -18.33 32.76 -13.22
N ARG A 10 -18.32 33.73 -14.16
CA ARG A 10 -17.70 33.55 -15.49
C ARG A 10 -16.19 33.38 -15.39
N MET A 11 -15.53 34.16 -14.53
CA MET A 11 -14.09 34.04 -14.29
C MET A 11 -13.71 32.70 -13.66
N ALA A 12 -14.48 32.21 -12.69
CA ALA A 12 -14.25 30.91 -12.05
C ALA A 12 -14.37 29.74 -13.03
N ARG A 13 -15.34 29.80 -13.96
CA ARG A 13 -15.47 28.78 -15.02
C ARG A 13 -14.33 28.85 -16.02
N LEU A 14 -13.95 30.07 -16.42
CA LEU A 14 -12.85 30.28 -17.36
C LEU A 14 -11.52 29.76 -16.80
N SER A 15 -11.20 30.07 -15.53
CA SER A 15 -9.99 29.56 -14.89
C SER A 15 -10.01 28.03 -14.80
N ALA A 16 -11.14 27.44 -14.40
CA ALA A 16 -11.29 25.99 -14.34
C ALA A 16 -11.05 25.35 -15.72
N GLN A 17 -11.56 25.97 -16.80
CA GLN A 17 -11.36 25.48 -18.16
C GLN A 17 -9.89 25.58 -18.61
N ILE A 18 -9.22 26.69 -18.31
CA ILE A 18 -7.81 26.91 -18.68
C ILE A 18 -6.89 25.91 -17.97
N PHE A 19 -7.12 25.66 -16.69
CA PHE A 19 -6.30 24.78 -15.89
C PHE A 19 -6.75 23.31 -15.90
N GLY A 20 -7.80 22.99 -16.67
CA GLY A 20 -8.32 21.62 -16.78
C GLY A 20 -9.00 21.09 -15.51
N GLU A 21 -9.47 22.00 -14.65
CA GLU A 21 -10.28 21.67 -13.48
C GLU A 21 -11.77 21.47 -13.87
N VAL A 22 -12.59 21.04 -12.91
CA VAL A 22 -14.00 20.75 -13.16
C VAL A 22 -14.78 22.05 -13.37
N VAL A 23 -15.24 22.28 -14.60
CA VAL A 23 -15.99 23.49 -15.01
C VAL A 23 -17.43 23.50 -14.50
N ASN A 24 -18.09 22.34 -14.49
CA ASN A 24 -19.47 22.23 -14.05
C ASN A 24 -19.56 22.12 -12.53
N PRO A 25 -20.46 22.88 -11.87
CA PRO A 25 -20.68 22.75 -10.45
C PRO A 25 -21.17 21.32 -10.16
N ALA A 26 -20.33 20.56 -9.46
CA ALA A 26 -20.59 19.17 -9.12
C ALA A 26 -20.79 19.05 -7.61
N ASP A 27 -21.60 18.09 -7.20
CA ASP A 27 -21.80 17.77 -5.79
C ASP A 27 -20.50 17.23 -5.16
N SER A 28 -20.37 17.39 -3.85
CA SER A 28 -19.22 16.86 -3.08
C SER A 28 -19.01 15.35 -3.29
N ARG A 29 -20.09 14.60 -3.49
CA ARG A 29 -20.04 13.17 -3.82
C ARG A 29 -19.45 12.89 -5.21
N SER A 30 -19.77 13.69 -6.22
CA SER A 30 -19.22 13.56 -7.58
C SER A 30 -17.75 13.95 -7.67
N LEU A 31 -17.29 14.92 -6.86
CA LEU A 31 -15.87 15.30 -6.80
C LEU A 31 -14.96 14.17 -6.31
N LYS A 32 -15.51 13.19 -5.58
CA LYS A 32 -14.78 11.99 -5.14
C LYS A 32 -14.18 11.21 -6.30
N VAL A 33 -14.84 11.21 -7.46
CA VAL A 33 -14.34 10.51 -8.66
C VAL A 33 -13.04 11.16 -9.15
N VAL A 34 -12.96 12.49 -9.14
CA VAL A 34 -11.75 13.23 -9.53
C VAL A 34 -10.59 12.83 -8.64
N GLN A 35 -10.80 12.82 -7.32
CA GLN A 35 -9.80 12.41 -6.34
C GLN A 35 -9.34 10.95 -6.53
N LEU A 36 -10.27 10.04 -6.84
CA LEU A 36 -9.95 8.63 -7.08
C LEU A 36 -9.02 8.41 -8.28
N PHE A 37 -9.10 9.26 -9.30
CA PHE A 37 -8.27 9.15 -10.51
C PHE A 37 -7.00 10.02 -10.47
N GLN A 38 -6.92 10.99 -9.56
CA GLN A 38 -5.70 11.75 -9.30
C GLN A 38 -4.61 10.88 -8.63
N GLU A 39 -5.01 9.96 -7.76
CA GLU A 39 -4.07 9.09 -7.04
C GLU A 39 -4.00 7.67 -7.62
N LEU A 40 -2.82 7.04 -7.51
CA LEU A 40 -2.71 5.60 -7.74
C LEU A 40 -3.48 4.84 -6.65
N PRO A 41 -4.42 3.94 -7.03
CA PRO A 41 -5.22 3.20 -6.07
C PRO A 41 -4.32 2.29 -5.22
N LEU A 42 -4.69 2.12 -3.95
CA LEU A 42 -3.93 1.34 -2.95
C LEU A 42 -3.51 -0.04 -3.47
N ALA A 43 -4.39 -0.73 -4.21
CA ALA A 43 -4.12 -2.06 -4.77
C ALA A 43 -2.93 -2.09 -5.75
N LYS A 44 -2.64 -0.97 -6.42
CA LYS A 44 -1.49 -0.84 -7.34
C LYS A 44 -0.25 -0.30 -6.63
N ARG A 45 -0.34 0.16 -5.38
CA ARG A 45 0.82 0.67 -4.64
C ARG A 45 1.76 -0.51 -4.33
N LYS A 46 3.01 -0.41 -4.78
CA LYS A 46 4.09 -1.36 -4.45
C LYS A 46 4.55 -1.12 -3.00
N GLU A 47 3.67 -1.31 -2.03
CA GLU A 47 4.12 -1.46 -0.65
C GLU A 47 4.81 -2.82 -0.54
N ARG A 48 6.14 -2.75 -0.62
CA ARG A 48 7.05 -3.87 -0.49
C ARG A 48 6.80 -4.53 0.85
N ARG A 49 6.05 -5.64 0.83
CA ARG A 49 6.02 -6.63 1.90
C ARG A 49 7.49 -6.98 2.19
N THR A 50 8.04 -6.40 3.24
CA THR A 50 9.41 -6.69 3.66
C THR A 50 9.47 -8.18 3.90
N ARG A 51 10.31 -8.89 3.14
CA ARG A 51 10.50 -10.33 3.35
C ARG A 51 10.99 -10.50 4.79
N ARG A 52 10.14 -11.06 5.66
CA ARG A 52 10.51 -11.42 7.03
C ARG A 52 11.78 -12.27 6.99
N LEU A 53 12.89 -11.73 7.47
CA LEU A 53 14.15 -12.47 7.63
C LEU A 53 13.99 -13.43 8.81
N GLN A 54 13.48 -14.64 8.57
CA GLN A 54 13.37 -15.69 9.61
C GLN A 54 14.70 -16.44 9.87
N GLY A 55 15.83 -15.93 9.38
CA GLY A 55 17.09 -16.69 9.31
C GLY A 55 18.01 -16.64 10.53
N GLY A 56 17.84 -15.67 11.44
CA GLY A 56 18.81 -15.41 12.52
C GLY A 56 18.96 -16.55 13.52
N ASP A 57 17.83 -16.98 14.10
CA ASP A 57 17.84 -17.92 15.23
C ASP A 57 18.24 -19.34 14.84
N LEU A 58 17.92 -19.75 13.61
CA LEU A 58 18.29 -21.07 13.10
C LEU A 58 19.81 -21.22 12.96
N ARG A 59 20.51 -20.14 12.58
CA ARG A 59 21.98 -20.15 12.44
C ARG A 59 22.66 -20.23 13.81
N LEU A 60 22.21 -19.44 14.78
CA LEU A 60 22.75 -19.46 16.15
C LEU A 60 22.53 -20.81 16.85
N ARG A 61 21.36 -21.43 16.64
CA ARG A 61 21.06 -22.77 17.18
C ARG A 61 21.97 -23.86 16.61
N LYS A 62 22.31 -23.78 15.31
CA LYS A 62 23.27 -24.71 14.69
C LYS A 62 24.67 -24.56 15.27
N LEU A 63 25.16 -23.33 15.42
CA LEU A 63 26.48 -23.05 16.02
C LEU A 63 26.57 -23.55 17.47
N ARG A 64 25.47 -23.45 18.23
CA ARG A 64 25.38 -23.97 19.62
C ARG A 64 25.14 -25.48 19.70
N GLY A 65 25.18 -26.23 18.59
CA GLY A 65 24.91 -27.67 18.55
C GLY A 65 23.46 -28.08 18.82
N LYS A 66 22.54 -27.12 19.01
CA LYS A 66 21.09 -27.33 19.20
C LYS A 66 20.33 -27.30 17.87
N GLY A 67 21.01 -27.70 16.79
CA GLY A 67 20.42 -27.81 15.47
C GLY A 67 19.42 -28.96 15.39
N LYS A 68 18.55 -28.94 14.38
CA LYS A 68 17.68 -30.07 14.09
C LYS A 68 18.57 -31.26 13.67
N PRO A 69 18.46 -32.44 14.31
CA PRO A 69 19.21 -33.62 13.92
C PRO A 69 18.81 -34.07 12.51
N LYS A 70 19.69 -34.80 11.82
CA LYS A 70 19.35 -35.37 10.52
C LYS A 70 18.22 -36.39 10.68
N LYS A 71 17.39 -36.50 9.65
CA LYS A 71 16.26 -37.44 9.63
C LYS A 71 16.80 -38.86 9.82
N GLY A 72 16.35 -39.54 10.87
CA GLY A 72 16.83 -40.88 11.24
C GLY A 72 17.86 -40.93 12.36
N GLU A 73 18.53 -39.82 12.70
CA GLU A 73 19.54 -39.75 13.77
C GLU A 73 18.97 -39.23 15.10
N GLY A 74 17.64 -39.31 15.27
CA GLY A 74 16.99 -38.92 16.51
C GLY A 74 17.39 -39.83 17.67
N LYS A 75 17.30 -39.31 18.91
CA LYS A 75 17.68 -40.03 20.15
C LYS A 75 17.07 -41.43 20.30
N ARG A 76 15.94 -41.71 19.65
CA ARG A 76 15.28 -43.03 19.66
C ARG A 76 15.96 -44.05 18.75
N ALA A 77 16.59 -43.63 17.67
CA ALA A 77 17.26 -44.50 16.71
C ALA A 77 18.66 -44.92 17.21
N THR A 78 19.37 -44.03 17.91
CA THR A 78 20.70 -44.34 18.48
C THR A 78 20.65 -45.24 19.71
N LYS A 79 19.55 -45.22 20.48
CA LYS A 79 19.33 -46.11 21.63
C LYS A 79 18.98 -47.56 21.26
N LYS A 80 18.74 -47.85 19.98
CA LYS A 80 18.31 -49.18 19.50
C LYS A 80 19.49 -50.07 19.07
N LYS A 81 20.73 -49.66 19.35
CA LYS A 81 21.96 -50.43 19.18
C LYS A 81 22.50 -50.84 20.54
#